data_AF-A0A3D2NMF5-F1
#
_entry.id   AF-A0A3D2NMF5-F1
#
_cell.length_a   1.000
_cell.length_b   1.000
_cell.length_c   1.000
_cell.angle_alpha   90.00
_cell.angle_beta   90.00
_cell.angle_gamma   90.00
#
_symmetry.space_group_name_H-M   'P 1'
#
loop_
_entity.id
_entity.type
_entity.pdbx_description
1 polymer ?
#
loop_
_entity_poly.entity_id
_entity_poly.type
_entity_poly.pdbx_seq_one_letter_code
_entity_poly.pdbx_strand_id
1 'polypeptide(L)'
;MAAGTGHIELERTIDSIVVGNRHRTELGDIDALAASIERDGLLQPPTVTPDGVLVCGARRIAALRKLGHKKVNVFVRSGISDRLQRLMAEQADNVLHKPFTQTEAAALYRELKTLMAEDAARRQAATQFGAGEKIAGTSGGAVTAPPPIGAPGKSRAQAALMVTGRKSYTSLEQINDLQRIANDPRQPEDVRGFARSELDAIDRGSSITTAHARTIAMLAIPQEEPEPPGELELLAQEALERAKLGRKRGPAPAPASSAVPVRYPVRAFTLTWNDLDQWWSHYDPAEVGTALSDDQWEHVEMILDATVRFFDAARAARAARQRLAKESA
;
A
#
# COMPACT_ATOMS: atom_id res chain seq x y z
N MET A 1 32.77 1.20 22.31
CA MET A 1 32.19 1.22 23.68
C MET A 1 31.17 2.35 23.75
N ALA A 2 29.91 2.11 23.40
CA ALA A 2 28.87 3.13 23.49
C ALA A 2 28.38 3.19 24.94
N ALA A 3 28.71 4.26 25.65
CA ALA A 3 28.11 4.53 26.95
C ALA A 3 26.59 4.66 26.76
N GLY A 4 25.82 3.84 27.47
CA GLY A 4 24.37 3.88 27.40
C GLY A 4 23.88 5.26 27.81
N THR A 5 23.44 6.06 26.84
CA THR A 5 22.79 7.35 27.09
C THR A 5 21.38 7.08 27.62
N GLY A 6 21.30 6.87 28.93
CA GLY A 6 20.03 6.73 29.65
C GLY A 6 19.12 7.93 29.41
N HIS A 7 17.81 7.69 29.46
CA HIS A 7 16.82 8.75 29.65
C HIS A 7 16.19 8.55 31.01
N ILE A 8 15.79 9.65 31.63
CA ILE A 8 15.01 9.65 32.87
C ILE A 8 13.66 10.27 32.51
N GLU A 9 12.57 9.58 32.85
CA GLU A 9 11.24 10.16 32.79
C GLU A 9 11.03 11.02 34.04
N LEU A 10 10.70 12.30 33.83
CA LEU A 10 10.46 13.26 34.91
C LEU A 10 9.21 14.07 34.60
N GLU A 11 8.43 14.39 35.64
CA GLU A 11 7.37 15.38 35.54
C GLU A 11 7.99 16.79 35.52
N ARG A 12 7.63 17.62 34.54
CA ARG A 12 8.05 19.02 34.43
C ARG A 12 6.85 19.94 34.27
N THR A 13 6.99 21.19 34.71
CA THR A 13 6.00 22.22 34.40
C THR A 13 6.15 22.61 32.92
N ILE A 14 5.02 22.73 32.22
CA ILE A 14 5.02 23.06 30.79
C ILE A 14 5.68 24.43 30.52
N ASP A 15 5.56 25.35 31.48
CA ASP A 15 6.17 26.69 31.41
C ASP A 15 7.69 26.66 31.56
N SER A 16 8.26 25.62 32.19
CA SER A 16 9.73 25.45 32.27
C SER A 16 10.36 24.94 30.98
N ILE A 17 9.55 24.49 30.01
CA ILE A 17 10.04 23.91 28.76
C ILE A 17 10.24 25.03 27.74
N VAL A 18 11.51 25.24 27.35
CA VAL A 18 11.91 26.28 26.39
C VAL A 18 11.95 25.69 24.98
N VAL A 19 11.11 26.22 24.10
CA VAL A 19 11.14 25.87 22.67
C VAL A 19 12.19 26.73 21.98
N GLY A 20 13.31 26.13 21.58
CA GLY A 20 14.37 26.82 20.83
C GLY A 20 13.99 27.16 19.39
N ASN A 21 14.93 27.74 18.65
CA ASN A 21 14.72 28.11 17.24
C ASN A 21 14.55 26.85 16.36
N ARG A 22 13.37 26.67 15.77
CA ARG A 22 13.02 25.50 14.96
C ARG A 22 12.89 25.88 13.49
N HIS A 23 13.31 24.97 12.61
CA HIS A 23 13.21 25.16 11.16
C HIS A 23 11.79 24.93 10.61
N ARG A 24 10.98 24.09 11.28
CA ARG A 24 9.55 23.89 10.96
C ARG A 24 8.69 24.63 11.99
N THR A 25 8.15 25.77 11.59
CA THR A 25 7.29 26.63 12.42
C THR A 25 5.81 26.25 12.31
N GLU A 26 5.38 25.70 11.17
CA GLU A 26 4.01 25.23 10.96
C GLU A 26 3.72 23.96 11.76
N LEU A 27 2.85 24.09 12.77
CA LEU A 27 2.51 23.02 13.72
C LEU A 27 1.38 22.09 13.22
N GLY A 28 0.75 22.43 12.10
CA GLY A 28 -0.37 21.69 11.53
C GLY A 28 -1.62 21.71 12.43
N ASP A 29 -2.47 20.69 12.28
CA ASP A 29 -3.72 20.59 13.04
C ASP A 29 -3.45 20.21 14.51
N ILE A 30 -3.38 21.23 15.37
CA ILE A 30 -3.23 21.10 16.82
C ILE A 30 -4.56 20.78 17.50
N ASP A 31 -5.69 21.18 16.90
CA ASP A 31 -7.03 20.91 17.44
C ASP A 31 -7.33 19.41 17.44
N ALA A 32 -7.06 18.74 16.32
CA ALA A 32 -7.20 17.28 16.24
C ALA A 32 -6.28 16.56 17.24
N LEU A 33 -5.06 17.06 17.44
CA LEU A 33 -4.10 16.48 18.40
C LEU A 33 -4.56 16.70 19.86
N ALA A 34 -5.06 17.88 20.19
CA ALA A 34 -5.60 18.19 21.52
C ALA A 34 -6.78 17.28 21.87
N ALA A 35 -7.75 17.13 20.95
CA ALA A 35 -8.87 16.21 21.14
C ALA A 35 -8.42 14.75 21.32
N SER A 36 -7.35 14.32 20.63
CA SER A 36 -6.77 13.00 20.82
C SER A 36 -6.14 12.83 22.21
N ILE A 37 -5.47 13.87 22.74
CA ILE A 37 -4.86 13.83 24.07
C ILE A 37 -5.93 13.78 25.17
N GLU A 38 -7.05 14.50 25.02
CA GLU A 38 -8.16 14.42 25.97
C GLU A 38 -8.79 13.02 26.00
N ARG A 39 -8.90 12.37 24.84
CA ARG A 39 -9.51 11.04 24.71
C ARG A 39 -8.60 9.90 25.18
N ASP A 40 -7.35 9.90 24.73
CA ASP A 40 -6.44 8.74 24.85
C ASP A 40 -5.26 8.99 25.80
N GLY A 41 -5.09 10.23 26.27
CA GLY A 41 -3.91 10.67 27.02
C GLY A 41 -2.68 10.96 26.15
N LEU A 42 -1.58 11.33 26.79
CA LEU A 42 -0.32 11.62 26.11
C LEU A 42 0.46 10.32 25.86
N LEU A 43 0.29 9.74 24.67
CA LEU A 43 0.91 8.46 24.30
C LEU A 43 2.45 8.51 24.16
N GLN A 44 3.00 9.67 23.83
CA GLN A 44 4.41 9.85 23.52
C GLN A 44 4.95 11.10 24.21
N PRO A 45 5.64 10.95 25.35
CA PRO A 45 6.26 12.07 26.07
C PRO A 45 7.21 12.90 25.20
N PRO A 46 7.22 14.24 25.30
CA PRO A 46 8.21 15.07 24.64
C PRO A 46 9.60 14.87 25.25
N THR A 47 10.65 15.08 24.45
CA THR A 47 12.05 14.94 24.90
C THR A 47 12.66 16.31 25.13
N VAL A 48 13.33 16.49 26.27
CA VAL A 48 14.01 17.72 26.67
C VAL A 48 15.46 17.45 27.10
N THR A 49 16.29 18.50 27.08
CA THR A 49 17.60 18.49 27.75
C THR A 49 17.43 18.65 29.27
N PRO A 50 18.47 18.38 30.09
CA PRO A 50 18.42 18.63 31.53
C PRO A 50 18.05 20.07 31.90
N ASP A 51 18.45 21.03 31.06
CA ASP A 51 18.16 22.46 31.21
C ASP A 51 16.73 22.86 30.78
N GLY A 52 15.89 21.90 30.36
CA GLY A 52 14.51 22.15 29.96
C GLY A 52 14.34 22.63 28.50
N VAL A 53 15.38 22.55 27.67
CA VAL A 53 15.28 22.90 26.25
C VAL A 53 14.61 21.76 25.49
N LEU A 54 13.55 22.07 24.75
CA LEU A 54 12.80 21.09 23.98
C LEU A 54 13.59 20.57 22.78
N VAL A 55 13.83 19.26 22.74
CA VAL A 55 14.46 18.57 21.61
C VAL A 55 13.38 18.16 20.61
N CYS A 56 12.45 17.28 20.98
CA CYS A 56 11.34 16.84 20.11
C CYS A 56 9.98 16.93 20.81
N GLY A 57 8.89 16.98 20.03
CA GLY A 57 7.52 17.00 20.55
C GLY A 57 6.86 18.38 20.67
N ALA A 58 7.27 19.38 19.87
CA ALA A 58 6.71 20.74 19.91
C ALA A 58 5.17 20.78 19.75
N ARG A 59 4.62 19.97 18.84
CA ARG A 59 3.17 19.88 18.62
C ARG A 59 2.43 19.39 19.87
N ARG A 60 3.00 18.46 20.62
CA ARG A 60 2.42 17.93 21.86
C ARG A 60 2.45 18.99 22.96
N ILE A 61 3.56 19.71 23.12
CA ILE A 61 3.63 20.85 24.05
C ILE A 61 2.59 21.91 23.71
N ALA A 62 2.41 22.25 22.42
CA ALA A 62 1.41 23.22 21.99
C ALA A 62 -0.02 22.74 22.29
N ALA A 63 -0.34 21.47 22.01
CA ALA A 63 -1.64 20.87 22.32
C ALA A 63 -1.91 20.86 23.84
N LEU A 64 -0.94 20.45 24.65
CA LEU A 64 -1.06 20.43 26.12
C LEU A 64 -1.25 21.84 26.71
N ARG A 65 -0.56 22.86 26.16
CA ARG A 65 -0.78 24.26 26.53
C ARG A 65 -2.21 24.71 26.21
N LYS A 66 -2.73 24.32 25.05
CA LYS A 66 -4.10 24.64 24.62
C LYS A 66 -5.15 24.01 25.54
N LEU A 67 -4.92 22.77 25.98
CA LEU A 67 -5.75 22.06 26.95
C LEU A 67 -5.60 22.57 28.39
N GLY A 68 -4.69 23.51 28.65
CA GLY A 68 -4.49 24.11 29.97
C GLY A 68 -3.72 23.23 30.96
N HIS A 69 -3.08 22.14 30.52
CA HIS A 69 -2.23 21.34 31.39
C HIS A 69 -1.06 22.18 31.93
N LYS A 70 -0.75 22.01 33.22
CA LYS A 70 0.35 22.71 33.88
C LYS A 70 1.63 21.88 33.96
N LYS A 71 1.47 20.55 33.94
CA LYS A 71 2.57 19.59 34.06
C LYS A 71 2.49 18.54 32.96
N VAL A 72 3.64 17.96 32.63
CA VAL A 72 3.77 16.90 31.64
C VAL A 72 4.97 16.01 31.98
N ASN A 73 4.83 14.70 31.77
CA ASN A 73 5.97 13.78 31.80
C ASN A 73 6.84 13.99 30.56
N VAL A 74 8.15 14.11 30.76
CA VAL A 74 9.12 14.32 29.69
C VAL A 74 10.25 13.32 29.80
N PHE A 75 10.86 12.98 28.66
CA PHE A 75 12.12 12.26 28.65
C PHE A 75 13.29 13.24 28.69
N VAL A 76 14.14 13.12 29.71
CA VAL A 76 15.35 13.95 29.85
C VAL A 76 16.57 13.20 29.31
N ARG A 77 17.26 13.79 28.33
CA ARG A 77 18.48 13.23 27.72
C ARG A 77 19.70 14.08 28.04
N SER A 78 20.58 13.58 28.91
CA SER A 78 21.79 14.30 29.36
C SER A 78 22.93 14.36 28.33
N GLY A 79 22.92 13.49 27.32
CA GLY A 79 23.96 13.44 26.27
C GLY A 79 23.72 14.35 25.06
N ILE A 80 22.73 15.24 25.11
CA ILE A 80 22.38 16.15 24.01
C ILE A 80 22.69 17.58 24.47
N SER A 81 23.96 17.96 24.41
CA SER A 81 24.45 19.23 24.95
C SER A 81 24.54 20.33 23.88
N ASP A 82 24.93 19.99 22.66
CA ASP A 82 25.15 20.98 21.60
C ASP A 82 23.95 21.14 20.65
N ARG A 83 23.93 22.25 19.91
CA ARG A 83 22.84 22.59 18.96
C ARG A 83 22.76 21.60 17.80
N LEU A 84 23.88 21.04 17.38
CA LEU A 84 23.95 20.10 16.26
C LEU A 84 23.31 18.75 16.65
N GLN A 85 23.63 18.22 17.82
CA GLN A 85 23.03 17.02 18.39
C GLN A 85 21.53 17.18 18.59
N ARG A 86 21.05 18.37 19.02
CA ARG A 86 19.60 18.66 19.10
C ARG A 86 18.94 18.62 17.72
N LEU A 87 19.56 19.22 16.71
CA LEU A 87 19.05 19.21 15.34
C LEU A 87 19.09 17.81 14.72
N MET A 88 20.16 17.04 14.95
CA MET A 88 20.28 15.66 14.49
C MET A 88 19.25 14.75 15.17
N ALA A 89 18.96 14.96 16.47
CA ALA A 89 17.92 14.23 17.18
C ALA A 89 16.52 14.59 16.66
N GLU A 90 16.24 15.88 16.42
CA GLU A 90 14.99 16.33 15.79
C GLU A 90 14.82 15.76 14.38
N GLN A 91 15.91 15.72 13.60
CA GLN A 91 15.90 15.13 12.27
C GLN A 91 15.71 13.61 12.33
N ALA A 92 16.41 12.91 13.22
CA ALA A 92 16.32 11.45 13.36
C ALA A 92 14.91 10.99 13.73
N ASP A 93 14.23 11.68 14.67
CA ASP A 93 12.84 11.37 15.07
C ASP A 93 11.87 11.47 13.88
N ASN A 94 12.10 12.42 12.98
CA ASN A 94 11.23 12.65 11.82
C ASN A 94 11.61 11.80 10.60
N VAL A 95 12.91 11.63 10.33
CA VAL A 95 13.44 11.00 9.11
C VAL A 95 13.51 9.49 9.21
N LEU A 96 13.74 8.93 10.41
CA LEU A 96 13.82 7.48 10.59
C LEU A 96 12.44 6.82 10.71
N HIS A 97 11.34 7.56 10.50
CA HIS A 97 10.03 6.95 10.38
C HIS A 97 9.96 6.14 9.10
N LYS A 98 9.90 4.80 9.23
CA LYS A 98 9.60 3.91 8.12
C LYS A 98 8.09 3.95 7.86
N PRO A 99 7.62 4.51 6.75
CA PRO A 99 6.20 4.46 6.42
C PRO A 99 5.79 3.00 6.22
N PHE A 100 4.53 2.68 6.55
CA PHE A 100 3.97 1.38 6.22
C PHE A 100 4.08 1.11 4.71
N THR A 101 4.38 -0.14 4.34
CA THR A 101 4.17 -0.56 2.96
C THR A 101 2.67 -0.56 2.64
N GLN A 102 2.32 -0.60 1.35
CA GLN A 102 0.92 -0.61 0.95
C GLN A 102 0.21 -1.88 1.45
N THR A 103 0.94 -3.00 1.49
CA THR A 103 0.47 -4.28 2.03
C THR A 103 0.27 -4.23 3.55
N GLU A 104 1.17 -3.61 4.29
CA GLU A 104 1.03 -3.38 5.75
C GLU A 104 -0.15 -2.44 6.05
N ALA A 105 -0.29 -1.36 5.28
CA ALA A 105 -1.41 -0.43 5.41
C ALA A 105 -2.76 -1.13 5.15
N ALA A 106 -2.84 -2.00 4.13
CA ALA A 106 -4.05 -2.78 3.84
C ALA A 106 -4.43 -3.74 4.98
N ALA A 107 -3.43 -4.35 5.63
CA ALA A 107 -3.64 -5.23 6.78
C ALA A 107 -4.19 -4.45 8.00
N LEU A 108 -3.57 -3.33 8.36
CA LEU A 108 -4.05 -2.46 9.45
C LEU A 108 -5.47 -1.93 9.16
N TYR A 109 -5.73 -1.55 7.90
CA TYR A 109 -7.05 -1.11 7.47
C TYR A 109 -8.11 -2.19 7.67
N ARG A 110 -7.81 -3.45 7.33
CA ARG A 110 -8.74 -4.57 7.49
C ARG A 110 -9.13 -4.76 8.96
N GLU A 111 -8.16 -4.74 9.87
CA GLU A 111 -8.40 -4.87 11.30
C GLU A 111 -9.22 -3.70 11.85
N LEU A 112 -8.80 -2.46 11.51
CA LEU A 112 -9.48 -1.26 11.97
C LEU A 112 -10.93 -1.20 11.47
N LYS A 113 -11.16 -1.55 10.20
CA LYS A 113 -12.51 -1.61 9.62
C LYS A 113 -13.43 -2.55 10.41
N THR A 114 -12.93 -3.72 10.83
CA THR A 114 -13.69 -4.69 11.64
C THR A 114 -14.03 -4.13 13.01
N LEU A 115 -13.03 -3.64 13.76
CA LEU A 115 -13.24 -3.10 15.10
C LEU A 115 -14.18 -1.89 15.10
N MET A 116 -14.06 -1.02 14.09
CA MET A 116 -14.97 0.11 13.92
C MET A 116 -16.41 -0.31 13.64
N ALA A 117 -16.61 -1.40 12.90
CA ALA A 117 -17.94 -1.95 12.64
C ALA A 117 -18.57 -2.55 13.91
N GLU A 118 -17.78 -3.30 14.69
CA GLU A 118 -18.21 -3.84 15.98
C GLU A 118 -18.57 -2.73 16.97
N ASP A 119 -17.74 -1.70 17.05
CA ASP A 119 -17.97 -0.53 17.91
C ASP A 119 -19.22 0.26 17.49
N ALA A 120 -19.44 0.44 16.20
CA ALA A 120 -20.67 1.02 15.68
C ALA A 120 -21.90 0.17 16.01
N ALA A 121 -21.81 -1.16 15.88
CA ALA A 121 -22.88 -2.08 16.23
C ALA A 121 -23.22 -2.02 17.73
N ARG A 122 -22.20 -1.97 18.62
CA ARG A 122 -22.40 -1.79 20.06
C ARG A 122 -23.14 -0.49 20.39
N ARG A 123 -22.73 0.63 19.77
CA ARG A 123 -23.43 1.92 19.95
C ARG A 123 -24.87 1.87 19.48
N GLN A 124 -25.13 1.25 18.33
CA GLN A 124 -26.47 1.13 17.78
C GLN A 124 -27.37 0.27 18.68
N ALA A 125 -26.86 -0.85 19.21
CA ALA A 125 -27.60 -1.68 20.15
C ALA A 125 -27.94 -0.94 21.45
N ALA A 126 -27.03 -0.09 21.95
CA ALA A 126 -27.25 0.72 23.15
C ALA A 126 -28.31 1.81 22.96
N THR A 127 -28.46 2.37 21.75
CA THR A 127 -29.46 3.41 21.47
C THR A 127 -30.81 2.86 21.00
N GLN A 128 -30.87 1.60 20.55
CA GLN A 128 -32.08 0.96 20.02
C GLN A 128 -33.17 0.72 21.09
N PHE A 129 -32.81 0.71 22.38
CA PHE A 129 -33.76 0.47 23.49
C PHE A 129 -33.97 1.68 24.42
N GLY A 130 -33.54 2.89 24.01
CA GLY A 130 -33.56 4.09 24.86
C GLY A 130 -34.02 5.37 24.17
N ALA A 131 -35.32 5.47 23.87
CA ALA A 131 -36.06 6.73 23.75
C ALA A 131 -37.54 6.46 24.03
N GLY A 132 -37.81 5.96 25.24
CA GLY A 132 -39.15 5.94 25.80
C GLY A 132 -39.54 7.33 26.29
N GLU A 133 -39.86 8.24 25.37
CA GLU A 133 -40.86 9.30 25.58
C GLU A 133 -41.22 9.90 24.22
N LYS A 134 -42.48 9.69 23.81
CA LYS A 134 -43.04 10.32 22.62
C LYS A 134 -43.15 11.82 22.86
N ILE A 135 -42.16 12.59 22.43
CA ILE A 135 -42.37 14.02 22.15
C ILE A 135 -42.56 14.14 20.64
N ALA A 136 -43.83 14.30 20.25
CA ALA A 136 -44.20 14.72 18.91
C ALA A 136 -43.67 16.16 18.71
N GLY A 137 -42.63 16.31 17.89
CA GLY A 137 -42.01 17.59 17.61
C GLY A 137 -41.34 17.59 16.24
N THR A 138 -42.06 18.18 15.29
CA THR A 138 -41.67 18.78 14.01
C THR A 138 -40.18 18.69 13.62
N SER A 139 -39.92 18.09 12.46
CA SER A 139 -38.62 18.06 11.79
C SER A 139 -38.12 19.48 11.44
N GLY A 140 -37.33 20.07 12.33
CA GLY A 140 -36.56 21.29 12.08
C GLY A 140 -35.07 20.95 12.12
N GLY A 141 -34.43 20.86 10.96
CA GLY A 141 -32.97 20.76 10.87
C GLY A 141 -32.34 22.07 11.32
N ALA A 142 -31.84 22.10 12.57
CA ALA A 142 -31.09 23.22 13.11
C ALA A 142 -29.59 22.97 12.98
N VAL A 143 -28.93 23.99 12.44
CA VAL A 143 -27.51 24.10 12.09
C VAL A 143 -26.69 24.18 13.38
N THR A 144 -26.00 23.11 13.74
CA THR A 144 -24.81 22.97 14.64
C THR A 144 -24.90 21.69 15.47
N ALA A 145 -24.61 20.56 14.83
CA ALA A 145 -24.38 19.29 15.51
C ALA A 145 -23.13 18.61 14.90
N PRO A 146 -22.30 17.92 15.71
CA PRO A 146 -21.15 17.16 15.21
C PRO A 146 -21.60 16.15 14.14
N PRO A 147 -20.79 15.82 13.12
CA PRO A 147 -21.28 15.05 12.00
C PRO A 147 -21.83 13.69 12.47
N PRO A 148 -23.02 13.27 12.00
CA PRO A 148 -23.73 12.10 12.51
C PRO A 148 -23.02 10.82 12.04
N ILE A 149 -22.49 10.04 12.97
CA ILE A 149 -21.84 8.74 12.75
C ILE A 149 -22.93 7.66 12.76
N GLY A 150 -23.10 6.91 11.66
CA GLY A 150 -24.09 5.83 11.64
C GLY A 150 -24.66 5.37 10.29
N ALA A 151 -23.93 5.50 9.17
CA ALA A 151 -24.36 4.90 7.90
C ALA A 151 -23.38 3.80 7.46
N PRO A 152 -23.86 2.62 7.01
CA PRO A 152 -23.02 1.56 6.47
C PRO A 152 -22.25 2.11 5.27
N GLY A 153 -20.93 2.19 5.39
CA GLY A 153 -20.04 2.83 4.42
C GLY A 153 -19.14 3.92 5.01
N LYS A 154 -19.47 4.49 6.18
CA LYS A 154 -18.59 5.45 6.88
C LYS A 154 -17.40 4.78 7.57
N SER A 155 -17.56 3.57 8.10
CA SER A 155 -16.50 2.83 8.79
C SER A 155 -15.30 2.49 7.89
N ARG A 156 -15.54 1.99 6.66
CA ARG A 156 -14.47 1.80 5.66
C ARG A 156 -13.75 3.10 5.29
N ALA A 157 -14.50 4.18 5.07
CA ALA A 157 -13.92 5.46 4.67
C ALA A 157 -13.12 6.10 5.81
N GLN A 158 -13.60 5.94 7.05
CA GLN A 158 -12.95 6.42 8.26
C GLN A 158 -11.70 5.59 8.60
N ALA A 159 -11.78 4.26 8.49
CA ALA A 159 -10.62 3.38 8.66
C ALA A 159 -9.53 3.70 7.63
N ALA A 160 -9.89 3.87 6.35
CA ALA A 160 -8.92 4.26 5.32
C ALA A 160 -8.27 5.62 5.63
N LEU A 161 -9.07 6.60 6.06
CA LEU A 161 -8.57 7.92 6.46
C LEU A 161 -7.59 7.83 7.64
N MET A 162 -7.85 6.98 8.63
CA MET A 162 -6.98 6.80 9.78
C MET A 162 -5.65 6.13 9.42
N VAL A 163 -5.63 5.24 8.43
CA VAL A 163 -4.42 4.51 8.04
C VAL A 163 -3.57 5.30 7.06
N THR A 164 -4.16 5.88 6.01
CA THR A 164 -3.41 6.51 4.91
C THR A 164 -3.50 8.04 4.92
N GLY A 165 -4.31 8.62 5.80
CA GLY A 165 -4.64 10.04 5.77
C GLY A 165 -5.56 10.44 4.61
N ARG A 166 -6.05 9.49 3.79
CA ARG A 166 -6.90 9.73 2.63
C ARG A 166 -8.03 8.71 2.55
N LYS A 167 -9.09 8.99 1.78
CA LYS A 167 -10.22 8.06 1.57
C LYS A 167 -9.90 6.95 0.55
N SER A 168 -8.76 6.27 0.70
CA SER A 168 -8.23 5.26 -0.23
C SER A 168 -8.75 3.84 0.02
N TYR A 169 -10.02 3.69 0.44
CA TYR A 169 -10.56 2.38 0.83
C TYR A 169 -10.59 1.40 -0.34
N THR A 170 -10.88 1.85 -1.57
CA THR A 170 -10.94 0.97 -2.75
C THR A 170 -9.61 0.27 -3.03
N SER A 171 -8.50 1.00 -2.99
CA SER A 171 -7.16 0.44 -3.20
C SER A 171 -6.76 -0.52 -2.07
N LEU A 172 -7.14 -0.22 -0.83
CA LEU A 172 -6.87 -1.10 0.31
C LEU A 172 -7.70 -2.40 0.23
N GLU A 173 -8.94 -2.35 -0.28
CA GLU A 173 -9.73 -3.56 -0.56
C GLU A 173 -9.10 -4.38 -1.69
N GLN A 174 -8.62 -3.77 -2.77
CA GLN A 174 -7.93 -4.47 -3.86
C GLN A 174 -6.67 -5.21 -3.36
N ILE A 175 -5.86 -4.57 -2.51
CA ILE A 175 -4.70 -5.21 -1.89
C ILE A 175 -5.14 -6.36 -0.97
N ASN A 176 -6.19 -6.17 -0.17
CA ASN A 176 -6.74 -7.23 0.67
C ASN A 176 -7.26 -8.42 -0.14
N ASP A 177 -7.85 -8.17 -1.32
CA ASP A 177 -8.28 -9.21 -2.24
C ASP A 177 -7.10 -9.99 -2.81
N LEU A 178 -6.02 -9.31 -3.18
CA LEU A 178 -4.76 -9.95 -3.59
C LEU A 178 -4.15 -10.78 -2.47
N GLN A 179 -4.09 -10.26 -1.24
CA GLN A 179 -3.62 -11.00 -0.05
C GLN A 179 -4.47 -12.24 0.22
N ARG A 180 -5.79 -12.14 0.04
CA ARG A 180 -6.69 -13.28 0.18
C ARG A 180 -6.40 -14.34 -0.87
N ILE A 181 -6.23 -13.96 -2.14
CA ILE A 181 -5.88 -14.90 -3.21
C ILE A 181 -4.52 -15.57 -2.94
N ALA A 182 -3.51 -14.80 -2.54
CA ALA A 182 -2.16 -15.29 -2.24
C ALA A 182 -2.10 -16.29 -1.07
N ASN A 183 -3.07 -16.22 -0.15
CA ASN A 183 -3.12 -17.04 1.08
C ASN A 183 -4.22 -18.10 1.07
N ASP A 184 -5.08 -18.15 0.05
CA ASP A 184 -6.17 -19.14 -0.02
C ASP A 184 -5.64 -20.50 -0.49
N PRO A 185 -5.62 -21.54 0.37
CA PRO A 185 -5.07 -22.85 0.02
C PRO A 185 -5.86 -23.55 -1.10
N ARG A 186 -7.10 -23.12 -1.36
CA ARG A 186 -7.96 -23.67 -2.41
C ARG A 186 -7.56 -23.20 -3.80
N GLN A 187 -6.75 -22.14 -3.90
CA GLN A 187 -6.26 -21.64 -5.18
C GLN A 187 -5.02 -22.41 -5.65
N PRO A 188 -4.82 -22.61 -6.97
CA PRO A 188 -3.62 -23.22 -7.52
C PRO A 188 -2.34 -22.46 -7.13
N GLU A 189 -1.21 -23.17 -6.97
CA GLU A 189 0.01 -22.50 -6.51
C GLU A 189 0.52 -21.45 -7.49
N ASP A 190 0.35 -21.65 -8.80
CA ASP A 190 0.75 -20.66 -9.80
C ASP A 190 0.00 -19.33 -9.61
N VAL A 191 -1.29 -19.40 -9.29
CA VAL A 191 -2.12 -18.22 -9.00
C VAL A 191 -1.69 -17.55 -7.69
N ARG A 192 -1.42 -18.34 -6.65
CA ARG A 192 -0.96 -17.81 -5.35
C ARG A 192 0.42 -17.16 -5.46
N GLY A 193 1.34 -17.82 -6.15
CA GLY A 193 2.68 -17.31 -6.45
C GLY A 193 2.62 -16.01 -7.26
N PHE A 194 1.76 -15.97 -8.28
CA PHE A 194 1.54 -14.76 -9.06
C PHE A 194 1.01 -13.60 -8.20
N ALA A 195 -0.02 -13.85 -7.38
CA ALA A 195 -0.58 -12.85 -6.48
C ALA A 195 0.46 -12.32 -5.46
N ARG A 196 1.34 -13.19 -4.93
CA ARG A 196 2.47 -12.78 -4.08
C ARG A 196 3.43 -11.86 -4.82
N SER A 197 3.79 -12.20 -6.05
CA SER A 197 4.69 -11.39 -6.87
C SER A 197 4.14 -10.00 -7.20
N GLU A 198 2.82 -9.91 -7.43
CA GLU A 198 2.12 -8.65 -7.67
C GLU A 198 2.03 -7.79 -6.38
N LEU A 199 1.82 -8.41 -5.21
CA LEU A 199 1.88 -7.72 -3.91
C LEU A 199 3.28 -7.13 -3.65
N ASP A 200 4.33 -7.90 -3.93
CA ASP A 200 5.72 -7.41 -3.82
C ASP A 200 5.99 -6.25 -4.78
N ALA A 201 5.40 -6.29 -5.98
CA ALA A 201 5.51 -5.21 -6.96
C ALA A 201 4.78 -3.93 -6.49
N ILE A 202 3.62 -4.08 -5.85
CA ILE A 202 2.86 -2.97 -5.23
C ILE A 202 3.69 -2.31 -4.13
N ASP A 203 4.34 -3.09 -3.26
CA ASP A 203 5.19 -2.55 -2.20
C ASP A 203 6.44 -1.82 -2.76
N ARG A 204 6.86 -2.15 -3.99
CA ARG A 204 7.87 -1.41 -4.76
C ARG A 204 7.32 -0.21 -5.55
N GLY A 205 6.03 0.11 -5.42
CA GLY A 205 5.40 1.28 -6.04
C GLY A 205 4.62 1.02 -7.33
N SER A 206 4.36 -0.23 -7.70
CA SER A 206 3.55 -0.57 -8.88
C SER A 206 2.07 -0.22 -8.71
N SER A 207 1.36 -0.06 -9.83
CA SER A 207 -0.07 0.25 -9.83
C SER A 207 -0.91 -0.88 -9.21
N ILE A 208 -1.58 -0.56 -8.09
CA ILE A 208 -2.49 -1.47 -7.37
C ILE A 208 -3.62 -1.96 -8.27
N THR A 209 -4.24 -1.06 -9.04
CA THR A 209 -5.38 -1.39 -9.91
C THR A 209 -4.98 -2.37 -11.01
N THR A 210 -3.81 -2.15 -11.62
CA THR A 210 -3.28 -2.98 -12.71
C THR A 210 -2.89 -4.37 -12.19
N ALA A 211 -2.20 -4.42 -11.05
CA ALA A 211 -1.82 -5.66 -10.37
C ALA A 211 -3.05 -6.50 -9.99
N HIS A 212 -4.08 -5.85 -9.43
CA HIS A 212 -5.36 -6.49 -9.12
C HIS A 212 -6.03 -7.05 -10.38
N ALA A 213 -6.16 -6.23 -11.44
CA ALA A 213 -6.79 -6.66 -12.68
C ALA A 213 -6.08 -7.87 -13.33
N ARG A 214 -4.73 -7.91 -13.32
CA ARG A 214 -3.95 -9.04 -13.83
C ARG A 214 -4.18 -10.32 -13.04
N THR A 215 -4.20 -10.23 -11.71
CA THR A 215 -4.45 -11.39 -10.84
C THR A 215 -5.86 -11.94 -11.03
N ILE A 216 -6.86 -11.07 -11.17
CA ILE A 216 -8.23 -11.50 -11.49
C ILE A 216 -8.32 -12.15 -12.88
N ALA A 217 -7.57 -11.64 -13.86
CA ALA A 217 -7.51 -12.26 -15.19
C ALA A 217 -6.89 -13.66 -15.14
N MET A 218 -5.87 -13.88 -14.31
CA MET A 218 -5.25 -15.19 -14.09
C MET A 218 -6.25 -16.21 -13.52
N LEU A 219 -7.09 -15.79 -12.56
CA LEU A 219 -8.17 -16.62 -12.01
C LEU A 219 -9.26 -16.98 -13.03
N ALA A 220 -9.44 -16.16 -14.07
CA ALA A 220 -10.44 -16.39 -15.11
C ALA A 220 -9.97 -17.37 -16.19
N ILE A 221 -8.70 -17.77 -16.19
CA ILE A 221 -8.19 -18.80 -17.09
C ILE A 221 -8.79 -20.14 -16.66
N PRO A 222 -9.52 -20.86 -17.55
CA PRO A 222 -9.96 -22.22 -17.27
C PRO A 222 -8.75 -23.03 -16.85
N GLN A 223 -8.77 -23.52 -15.61
CA GLN A 223 -7.74 -24.44 -15.17
C GLN A 223 -7.96 -25.73 -15.96
N GLU A 224 -7.02 -26.10 -16.83
CA GLU A 224 -6.98 -27.47 -17.33
C GLU A 224 -6.92 -28.35 -16.08
N GLU A 225 -7.90 -29.25 -15.93
CA GLU A 225 -7.84 -30.23 -14.86
C GLU A 225 -6.47 -30.93 -14.97
N PRO A 226 -5.72 -31.05 -13.87
CA PRO A 226 -4.47 -31.80 -13.93
C PRO A 226 -4.82 -33.18 -14.48
N GLU A 227 -4.18 -33.57 -15.59
CA GLU A 227 -4.38 -34.91 -16.12
C GLU A 227 -4.22 -35.91 -14.98
N PRO A 228 -5.16 -36.86 -14.85
CA PRO A 228 -5.18 -37.75 -13.71
C PRO A 228 -3.80 -38.40 -13.56
N PRO A 229 -3.26 -38.48 -12.33
CA PRO A 229 -1.85 -38.82 -12.08
C PRO A 229 -1.38 -40.14 -12.71
N GLY A 230 -2.30 -40.99 -13.17
CA GLY A 230 -2.00 -42.23 -13.88
C GLY A 230 -1.50 -42.08 -15.33
N GLU A 231 -1.86 -41.04 -16.08
CA GLU A 231 -1.43 -40.92 -17.50
C GLU A 231 0.03 -40.51 -17.61
N LEU A 232 0.47 -39.55 -16.78
CA LEU A 232 1.87 -39.13 -16.71
C LEU A 232 2.78 -40.27 -16.24
N GLU A 233 2.29 -41.10 -15.31
CA GLU A 233 3.01 -42.22 -14.73
C GLU A 233 3.12 -43.40 -15.71
N LEU A 234 2.06 -43.64 -16.52
CA LEU A 234 2.07 -44.55 -17.66
C LEU A 234 3.06 -44.11 -18.74
N LEU A 235 3.07 -42.83 -19.11
CA LEU A 235 4.01 -42.27 -20.09
C LEU A 235 5.45 -42.31 -19.58
N ALA A 236 5.67 -42.07 -18.28
CA ALA A 236 6.97 -42.19 -17.65
C ALA A 236 7.47 -43.65 -17.61
N GLN A 237 6.57 -44.62 -17.34
CA GLN A 237 6.88 -46.05 -17.41
C GLN A 237 7.16 -46.50 -18.84
N GLU A 238 6.40 -46.02 -19.82
CA GLU A 238 6.64 -46.31 -21.24
C GLU A 238 7.97 -45.71 -21.73
N ALA A 239 8.33 -44.51 -21.25
CA ALA A 239 9.61 -43.87 -21.52
C ALA A 239 10.79 -44.62 -20.86
N LEU A 240 10.59 -45.15 -19.64
CA LEU A 240 11.57 -46.01 -18.95
C LEU A 240 11.77 -47.34 -19.68
N GLU A 241 10.71 -47.97 -20.20
CA GLU A 241 10.82 -49.18 -21.01
C GLU A 241 11.52 -48.91 -22.35
N ARG A 242 11.27 -47.76 -22.99
CA ARG A 242 12.03 -47.30 -24.16
C ARG A 242 13.51 -47.04 -23.86
N ALA A 243 13.84 -46.55 -22.67
CA ALA A 243 15.22 -46.33 -22.23
C ALA A 243 15.96 -47.64 -21.90
N LYS A 244 15.25 -48.66 -21.39
CA LYS A 244 15.80 -50.02 -21.14
C LYS A 244 16.15 -50.77 -22.43
N LEU A 245 15.52 -50.43 -23.55
CA LEU A 245 15.78 -51.05 -24.87
C LEU A 245 17.06 -50.54 -25.58
N GLY A 246 17.91 -49.77 -24.90
CA GLY A 246 19.32 -49.59 -25.26
C GLY A 246 19.59 -48.90 -26.59
N ARG A 247 19.77 -47.57 -26.56
CA ARG A 247 20.51 -46.84 -27.61
C ARG A 247 21.39 -45.73 -27.02
N LYS A 248 22.50 -45.48 -27.71
CA LYS A 248 23.71 -44.75 -27.29
C LYS A 248 23.43 -43.37 -26.65
N ARG A 249 24.15 -43.09 -25.55
CA ARG A 249 24.22 -41.80 -24.84
C ARG A 249 24.54 -40.64 -25.81
N GLY A 250 23.58 -39.74 -25.98
CA GLY A 250 23.82 -38.37 -26.45
C GLY A 250 24.20 -37.43 -25.29
N PRO A 251 24.65 -36.19 -25.57
CA PRO A 251 25.10 -35.25 -24.55
C PRO A 251 23.94 -34.79 -23.64
N ALA A 252 24.28 -34.40 -22.41
CA ALA A 252 23.34 -33.92 -21.40
C ALA A 252 22.48 -32.74 -21.92
N PRO A 253 21.19 -32.63 -21.52
CA PRO A 253 20.36 -31.53 -21.96
C PRO A 253 20.86 -30.21 -21.38
N ALA A 254 20.89 -29.17 -22.22
CA ALA A 254 21.05 -27.80 -21.77
C ALA A 254 19.90 -27.40 -20.82
N PRO A 255 20.12 -26.46 -19.88
CA PRO A 255 19.06 -25.98 -19.01
C PRO A 255 17.90 -25.43 -19.85
N ALA A 256 16.69 -25.88 -19.56
CA ALA A 256 15.47 -25.46 -20.22
C ALA A 256 15.17 -23.99 -19.91
N SER A 257 15.80 -23.08 -20.65
CA SER A 257 15.32 -21.71 -20.81
C SER A 257 14.46 -21.64 -22.07
N SER A 258 13.23 -22.13 -21.94
CA SER A 258 12.16 -21.72 -22.85
C SER A 258 10.86 -21.72 -22.07
N ALA A 259 10.71 -20.75 -21.17
CA ALA A 259 9.37 -20.36 -20.74
C ALA A 259 8.65 -19.90 -22.00
N VAL A 260 7.69 -20.70 -22.47
CA VAL A 260 6.82 -20.32 -23.58
C VAL A 260 6.15 -19.00 -23.19
N PRO A 261 6.19 -17.95 -24.03
CA PRO A 261 5.55 -16.68 -23.70
C PRO A 261 4.06 -16.91 -23.47
N VAL A 262 3.60 -16.71 -22.23
CA VAL A 262 2.19 -16.79 -21.87
C VAL A 262 1.41 -15.79 -22.73
N ARG A 263 0.41 -16.28 -23.48
CA ARG A 263 -0.42 -15.44 -24.35
C ARG A 263 -1.59 -14.87 -23.54
N TYR A 264 -1.55 -13.57 -23.28
CA TYR A 264 -2.63 -12.86 -22.60
C TYR A 264 -3.86 -12.68 -23.51
N PRO A 265 -5.07 -12.63 -22.93
CA PRO A 265 -6.29 -12.36 -23.70
C PRO A 265 -6.30 -10.92 -24.25
N VAL A 266 -6.94 -10.73 -25.42
CA VAL A 266 -7.03 -9.42 -26.11
C VAL A 266 -7.59 -8.32 -25.21
N ARG A 267 -8.48 -8.65 -24.26
CA ARG A 267 -9.00 -7.68 -23.30
C ARG A 267 -7.92 -7.10 -22.38
N ALA A 268 -6.96 -7.91 -21.92
CA ALA A 268 -5.84 -7.44 -21.11
C ALA A 268 -4.93 -6.51 -21.94
N PHE A 269 -4.78 -6.81 -23.23
CA PHE A 269 -4.07 -5.93 -24.17
C PHE A 269 -4.77 -4.57 -24.29
N THR A 270 -6.08 -4.52 -24.51
CA THR A 270 -6.83 -3.24 -24.60
C THR A 270 -6.72 -2.42 -23.33
N LEU A 271 -6.82 -3.03 -22.15
CA LEU A 271 -6.67 -2.33 -20.87
C LEU A 271 -5.26 -1.72 -20.73
N THR A 272 -4.23 -2.50 -21.07
CA THR A 272 -2.84 -2.03 -21.04
C THR A 272 -2.65 -0.79 -21.93
N TRP A 273 -3.25 -0.78 -23.13
CA TRP A 273 -3.16 0.36 -24.05
C TRP A 273 -3.97 1.58 -23.63
N ASN A 274 -5.11 1.37 -22.97
CA ASN A 274 -5.87 2.48 -22.39
C ASN A 274 -5.12 3.14 -21.23
N ASP A 275 -4.44 2.36 -20.40
CA ASP A 275 -3.62 2.88 -19.29
C ASP A 275 -2.42 3.70 -19.79
N LEU A 276 -1.94 3.40 -21.01
CA LEU A 276 -0.90 4.17 -21.69
C LEU A 276 -1.45 5.39 -22.45
N ASP A 277 -2.76 5.67 -22.43
CA ASP A 277 -3.26 6.87 -23.10
C ASP A 277 -2.70 8.13 -22.43
N GLN A 278 -2.18 9.05 -23.25
CA GLN A 278 -1.64 10.36 -22.83
C GLN A 278 -0.49 10.33 -21.82
N TRP A 279 0.16 9.18 -21.60
CA TRP A 279 1.23 9.06 -20.60
C TRP A 279 2.38 10.08 -20.83
N TRP A 280 2.66 10.41 -22.09
CA TRP A 280 3.70 11.35 -22.51
C TRP A 280 3.44 12.79 -22.06
N SER A 281 2.21 13.16 -21.71
CA SER A 281 1.89 14.50 -21.18
C SER A 281 2.38 14.71 -19.75
N HIS A 282 2.82 13.66 -19.07
CA HIS A 282 3.28 13.71 -17.68
C HIS A 282 4.80 13.88 -17.52
N TYR A 283 5.56 13.83 -18.61
CA TYR A 283 7.03 13.85 -18.58
C TYR A 283 7.57 14.88 -19.56
N ASP A 284 8.59 15.63 -19.15
CA ASP A 284 9.34 16.51 -20.05
C ASP A 284 10.39 15.68 -20.82
N PRO A 285 10.33 15.62 -22.16
CA PRO A 285 11.31 14.88 -22.96
C PRO A 285 12.76 15.33 -22.72
N ALA A 286 13.00 16.61 -22.44
CA ALA A 286 14.35 17.12 -22.18
C ALA A 286 14.90 16.61 -20.83
N GLU A 287 14.04 16.48 -19.83
CA GLU A 287 14.38 15.90 -18.53
C GLU A 287 14.65 14.40 -18.66
N VAL A 288 13.75 13.66 -19.33
CA VAL A 288 13.89 12.21 -19.51
C VAL A 288 15.16 11.85 -20.28
N GLY A 289 15.44 12.57 -21.38
CA GLY A 289 16.62 12.31 -22.20
C GLY A 289 17.97 12.62 -21.53
N THR A 290 17.98 13.44 -20.48
CA THR A 290 19.21 13.77 -19.74
C THR A 290 19.34 13.05 -18.40
N ALA A 291 18.24 12.58 -17.82
CA ALA A 291 18.23 11.92 -16.51
C ALA A 291 18.45 10.40 -16.57
N LEU A 292 18.14 9.76 -17.70
CA LEU A 292 18.36 8.32 -17.88
C LEU A 292 19.84 8.02 -18.15
N SER A 293 20.34 6.94 -17.55
CA SER A 293 21.65 6.37 -17.91
C SER A 293 21.60 5.69 -19.29
N ASP A 294 22.77 5.49 -19.91
CA ASP A 294 22.88 4.85 -21.23
C ASP A 294 22.20 3.47 -21.27
N ASP A 295 22.41 2.63 -20.24
CA ASP A 295 21.79 1.31 -20.14
C ASP A 295 20.25 1.39 -20.03
N GLN A 296 19.74 2.37 -19.29
CA GLN A 296 18.29 2.60 -19.16
C GLN A 296 17.70 3.10 -20.48
N TRP A 297 18.42 3.98 -21.18
CA TRP A 297 18.01 4.49 -22.49
C TRP A 297 17.97 3.37 -23.54
N GLU A 298 19.02 2.54 -23.61
CA GLU A 298 19.08 1.39 -24.52
C GLU A 298 17.94 0.40 -24.25
N HIS A 299 17.61 0.16 -22.98
CA HIS A 299 16.49 -0.71 -22.62
C HIS A 299 15.14 -0.16 -23.10
N VAL A 300 14.91 1.16 -22.98
CA VAL A 300 13.69 1.82 -23.47
C VAL A 300 13.61 1.74 -25.00
N GLU A 301 14.70 2.02 -25.71
CA GLU A 301 14.77 1.92 -27.18
C GLU A 301 14.49 0.50 -27.68
N MET A 302 15.05 -0.51 -27.02
CA MET A 302 14.76 -1.91 -27.33
C MET A 302 13.26 -2.24 -27.16
N ILE A 303 12.63 -1.78 -26.08
CA ILE A 303 11.19 -1.99 -25.87
C ILE A 303 10.36 -1.26 -26.94
N LEU A 304 10.77 -0.04 -27.31
CA LEU A 304 10.10 0.75 -28.33
C LEU A 304 10.15 0.05 -29.69
N ASP A 305 11.32 -0.41 -30.14
CA ASP A 305 11.48 -1.15 -31.40
C ASP A 305 10.67 -2.44 -31.41
N ALA A 306 10.69 -3.22 -30.32
CA ALA A 306 9.86 -4.41 -30.19
C ALA A 306 8.35 -4.11 -30.27
N THR A 307 7.92 -3.01 -29.65
CA THR A 307 6.52 -2.54 -29.68
C THR A 307 6.11 -2.13 -31.09
N VAL A 308 6.94 -1.35 -31.79
CA VAL A 308 6.69 -0.92 -33.17
C VAL A 308 6.55 -2.14 -34.09
N ARG A 309 7.50 -3.09 -34.03
CA ARG A 309 7.46 -4.33 -34.83
C ARG A 309 6.20 -5.14 -34.58
N PHE A 310 5.76 -5.23 -33.34
CA PHE A 310 4.50 -5.91 -33.00
C PHE A 310 3.29 -5.25 -33.68
N PHE A 311 3.20 -3.91 -33.65
CA PHE A 311 2.09 -3.21 -34.31
C PHE A 311 2.16 -3.25 -35.83
N ASP A 312 3.35 -3.26 -36.41
CA ASP A 312 3.50 -3.45 -37.85
C ASP A 312 2.91 -4.79 -38.27
N ALA A 313 3.24 -5.86 -37.54
CA ALA A 313 2.65 -7.19 -37.76
C ALA A 313 1.13 -7.20 -37.55
N ALA A 314 0.64 -6.56 -36.49
CA ALA A 314 -0.80 -6.47 -36.22
C ALA A 314 -1.57 -5.69 -37.30
N ARG A 315 -0.99 -4.59 -37.81
CA ARG A 315 -1.55 -3.80 -38.92
C ARG A 315 -1.58 -4.61 -40.21
N ALA A 316 -0.52 -5.37 -40.52
CA ALA A 316 -0.48 -6.26 -41.67
C ALA A 316 -1.57 -7.35 -41.60
N ALA A 317 -1.74 -7.98 -40.43
CA ALA A 317 -2.78 -8.98 -40.21
C ALA A 317 -4.20 -8.40 -40.37
N ARG A 318 -4.42 -7.17 -39.88
CA ARG A 318 -5.71 -6.47 -40.05
C ARG A 318 -6.01 -6.17 -41.52
N ALA A 319 -5.02 -5.71 -42.28
CA ALA A 319 -5.15 -5.45 -43.71
C ALA A 319 -5.45 -6.74 -44.50
N ALA A 320 -4.76 -7.85 -44.18
CA ALA A 320 -5.01 -9.15 -44.80
C ALA A 320 -6.45 -9.63 -44.57
N ARG A 321 -6.97 -9.52 -43.34
CA ARG A 321 -8.36 -9.87 -43.02
C ARG A 321 -9.36 -9.03 -43.83
N GLN A 322 -9.10 -7.74 -44.02
CA GLN A 322 -9.96 -6.85 -44.80
C GLN A 322 -9.95 -7.17 -46.30
N ARG A 323 -8.83 -7.63 -46.85
CA ARG A 323 -8.73 -8.08 -48.25
C ARG A 323 -9.53 -9.36 -48.47
N LEU A 324 -9.36 -10.36 -47.61
CA LEU A 324 -10.13 -11.60 -47.65
C LEU A 324 -11.64 -11.34 -47.55
N ALA A 325 -12.06 -10.43 -46.67
CA ALA A 325 -13.47 -10.05 -46.55
C ALA A 325 -14.04 -9.36 -47.80
N LYS A 326 -13.19 -8.69 -48.61
CA LYS A 326 -13.59 -8.06 -49.88
C LYS A 326 -13.60 -9.02 -51.05
N GLU A 327 -12.75 -10.05 -51.03
CA GLU A 327 -12.71 -11.11 -52.06
C GLU A 327 -13.84 -12.15 -51.87
N SER A 328 -14.41 -12.21 -50.66
CA SER A 328 -15.51 -13.11 -50.30
C SER A 328 -16.91 -12.51 -50.51
N ALA A 329 -17.00 -11.26 -50.97
CA ALA A 329 -18.22 -10.47 -51.12
C ALA A 329 -18.42 -10.08 -52.60
#